data_AF-E6K3Y8-F1
#
_entry.id   AF-E6K3Y8-F1
#
_cell.length_a   1.000
_cell.length_b   1.000
_cell.length_c   1.000
_cell.angle_alpha   90.00
_cell.angle_beta   90.00
_cell.angle_gamma   90.00
#
_symmetry.space_group_name_H-M   'P 1'
#
loop_
_entity.id
_entity.type
_entity.pdbx_description
1 polymer ?
#
loop_
_entity_poly.entity_id
_entity_poly.type
_entity_poly.pdbx_seq_one_letter_code
_entity_poly.pdbx_strand_id
1 'polypeptide(L)'
;MASTSDADVSDAKDILGAYTGLPLVRMAYSNHSDALFEEVASAANEDTVLIIEGIMKSRMARNFWKKVKRDMRTGITFDLYYCGIVFFDHTRFKQHYLVNF
;
A
#
# COMPACT_ATOMS: atom_id res chain seq x y z
N MET A 1 -14.69 15.26 8.12
CA MET A 1 -14.63 14.96 6.67
C MET A 1 -13.63 15.93 6.08
N ALA A 2 -12.38 15.54 5.94
CA ALA A 2 -11.39 16.34 5.23
C ALA A 2 -11.34 15.78 3.81
N SER A 3 -11.94 16.50 2.88
CA SER A 3 -11.78 16.29 1.45
C SER A 3 -10.32 16.64 1.14
N THR A 4 -9.45 15.65 1.05
CA THR A 4 -8.08 15.85 0.55
C THR A 4 -8.22 15.93 -0.97
N SER A 5 -7.64 16.98 -1.53
CA SER A 5 -7.90 17.53 -2.86
C SER A 5 -7.08 16.83 -3.93
N ASP A 6 -7.39 17.04 -5.22
CA ASP A 6 -6.56 16.54 -6.33
C ASP A 6 -5.08 16.97 -6.23
N ALA A 7 -4.80 18.07 -5.51
CA ALA A 7 -3.44 18.55 -5.26
C ALA A 7 -2.61 17.57 -4.43
N ASP A 8 -3.19 16.95 -3.40
CA ASP A 8 -2.44 16.06 -2.50
C ASP A 8 -2.02 14.75 -3.17
N VAL A 9 -2.76 14.31 -4.20
CA VAL A 9 -2.40 13.14 -5.03
C VAL A 9 -1.35 13.53 -6.08
N SER A 10 -1.44 14.73 -6.65
CA SER A 10 -0.41 15.27 -7.56
C SER A 10 0.93 15.38 -6.85
N ASP A 11 0.94 15.91 -5.63
CA ASP A 11 2.16 16.04 -4.81
C ASP A 11 2.80 14.68 -4.54
N ALA A 12 1.98 13.65 -4.28
CA ALA A 12 2.50 12.29 -4.09
C ALA A 12 3.20 11.78 -5.35
N LYS A 13 2.62 11.98 -6.53
CA LYS A 13 3.20 11.55 -7.79
C LYS A 13 4.52 12.26 -8.09
N ASP A 14 4.58 13.56 -7.82
CA ASP A 14 5.79 14.36 -8.02
C ASP A 14 6.91 13.93 -7.05
N ILE A 15 6.58 13.62 -5.79
CA ILE A 15 7.54 13.10 -4.81
C ILE A 15 8.03 11.71 -5.24
N LEU A 16 7.14 10.82 -5.66
CA LEU A 16 7.51 9.46 -6.09
C LEU A 16 8.39 9.50 -7.35
N GLY A 17 8.08 10.38 -8.31
CA GLY A 17 8.85 10.57 -9.53
C GLY A 17 10.24 11.19 -9.33
N ALA A 18 10.51 11.80 -8.16
CA ALA A 18 11.80 12.40 -7.85
C ALA A 18 12.87 11.37 -7.43
N TYR A 19 12.49 10.12 -7.13
CA TYR A 19 13.42 9.06 -6.73
C TYR A 19 13.59 8.02 -7.85
N THR A 20 14.83 7.57 -8.05
CA THR A 20 15.15 6.49 -9.00
C THR A 20 14.69 5.10 -8.54
N GLY A 21 14.12 5.00 -7.34
CA GLY A 21 13.55 3.78 -6.78
C GLY A 21 12.83 4.08 -5.45
N LEU A 22 11.83 3.26 -5.11
CA LEU A 22 10.99 3.42 -3.93
C LEU A 22 11.22 2.26 -2.95
N PRO A 23 12.36 2.22 -2.24
CA PRO A 23 12.71 1.05 -1.42
C PRO A 23 11.69 0.81 -0.29
N LEU A 24 11.16 1.89 0.31
CA LEU A 24 10.19 1.80 1.38
C LEU A 24 9.20 2.96 1.34
N VAL A 25 7.90 2.63 1.30
CA VAL A 25 6.80 3.58 1.43
C VAL A 25 5.99 3.22 2.66
N ARG A 26 5.63 4.22 3.46
CA ARG A 26 4.75 4.07 4.62
C ARG A 26 3.54 4.99 4.49
N MET A 27 2.35 4.44 4.64
CA MET A 27 1.10 5.19 4.64
C MET A 27 0.18 4.76 5.80
N ALA A 28 -0.64 5.68 6.29
CA ALA A 28 -1.71 5.37 7.21
C ALA A 28 -3.05 5.29 6.47
N TYR A 29 -3.93 4.38 6.88
CA TYR A 29 -5.26 4.28 6.30
C TYR A 29 -6.08 5.57 6.49
N SER A 30 -6.58 6.10 5.38
CA SER A 30 -7.39 7.31 5.28
C SER A 30 -8.41 7.17 4.15
N ASN A 31 -9.21 8.21 3.92
CA ASN A 31 -10.12 8.29 2.77
C ASN A 31 -9.41 8.40 1.41
N HIS A 32 -8.09 8.58 1.38
CA HIS A 32 -7.29 8.71 0.15
C HIS A 32 -6.43 7.48 -0.13
N SER A 33 -6.58 6.42 0.67
CA SER A 33 -5.71 5.25 0.56
C SER A 33 -5.83 4.53 -0.77
N ASP A 34 -7.00 4.50 -1.42
CA ASP A 34 -7.14 3.90 -2.76
C ASP A 34 -6.28 4.64 -3.80
N ALA A 35 -6.30 5.97 -3.82
CA ALA A 35 -5.51 6.77 -4.77
C ALA A 35 -4.00 6.68 -4.50
N LEU A 36 -3.59 6.82 -3.24
CA LEU A 36 -2.17 6.70 -2.86
C LEU A 36 -1.63 5.30 -3.14
N PHE A 37 -2.42 4.26 -2.90
CA PHE A 37 -2.01 2.90 -3.25
C PHE A 37 -1.79 2.72 -4.75
N GLU A 38 -2.65 3.32 -5.59
CA GLU A 38 -2.51 3.23 -7.04
C GLU A 38 -1.21 3.87 -7.54
N GLU A 39 -0.87 5.06 -7.03
CA GLU A 39 0.39 5.74 -7.40
C GLU A 39 1.60 4.93 -6.94
N VAL A 40 1.59 4.42 -5.70
CA VAL A 40 2.69 3.57 -5.19
C VAL A 40 2.80 2.28 -5.99
N ALA A 41 1.70 1.57 -6.22
CA ALA A 41 1.71 0.30 -6.93
C ALA A 41 2.12 0.46 -8.40
N SER A 42 1.82 1.61 -9.02
CA SER A 42 2.23 1.93 -10.39
C SER A 42 3.71 2.27 -10.50
N ALA A 43 4.31 2.83 -9.45
CA ALA A 43 5.73 3.18 -9.39
C ALA A 43 6.61 2.09 -8.77
N ALA A 44 6.02 1.07 -8.14
CA ALA A 44 6.74 0.01 -7.45
C ALA A 44 7.50 -0.92 -8.40
N ASN A 45 8.67 -1.37 -7.93
CA ASN A 45 9.46 -2.45 -8.52
C ASN A 45 9.62 -3.60 -7.52
N GLU A 46 10.36 -4.64 -7.89
CA GLU A 46 10.59 -5.83 -7.06
C GLU A 46 11.24 -5.52 -5.69
N ASP A 47 11.98 -4.43 -5.57
CA ASP A 47 12.65 -4.00 -4.33
C ASP A 47 11.78 -3.10 -3.45
N THR A 48 10.57 -2.75 -3.92
CA THR A 48 9.67 -1.85 -3.21
C THR A 48 8.94 -2.58 -2.08
N VAL A 49 8.94 -1.96 -0.89
CA VAL A 49 8.13 -2.39 0.26
C VAL A 49 7.14 -1.30 0.63
N LEU A 50 5.86 -1.67 0.79
CA LEU A 50 4.81 -0.77 1.27
C LEU A 50 4.29 -1.22 2.64
N ILE A 51 4.28 -0.30 3.59
CA ILE A 51 3.67 -0.47 4.91
C ILE A 51 2.39 0.36 4.98
N ILE A 52 1.27 -0.29 5.33
CA ILE A 52 -0.04 0.36 5.47
C ILE A 52 -0.52 0.20 6.91
N GLU A 53 -0.63 1.29 7.64
CA GLU A 53 -1.14 1.28 9.01
C GLU A 53 -2.66 1.33 9.07
N GLY A 54 -3.24 0.76 10.12
CA GLY A 54 -4.67 0.83 10.38
C GLY A 54 -5.52 -0.05 9.46
N ILE A 55 -4.97 -1.12 8.88
CA ILE A 55 -5.68 -2.04 7.96
C ILE A 55 -6.92 -2.70 8.59
N MET A 56 -7.02 -2.75 9.91
CA MET A 56 -8.19 -3.27 10.65
C MET A 56 -9.06 -2.17 11.30
N LYS A 57 -8.69 -0.89 11.20
CA LYS A 57 -9.29 0.23 11.94
C LYS A 57 -10.79 0.42 11.69
N SER A 58 -11.28 0.03 10.52
CA SER A 58 -12.70 0.12 10.17
C SER A 58 -13.10 -0.94 9.15
N ARG A 59 -14.41 -1.08 8.89
CA ARG A 59 -14.90 -1.94 7.79
C ARG A 59 -14.32 -1.53 6.44
N MET A 60 -14.17 -0.21 6.22
CA MET A 60 -13.60 0.32 4.98
C MET A 60 -12.11 -0.01 4.89
N ALA A 61 -11.35 0.11 5.98
CA ALA A 61 -9.94 -0.28 6.04
C ALA A 61 -9.74 -1.76 5.68
N ARG A 62 -10.58 -2.63 6.25
CA ARG A 62 -10.55 -4.08 5.95
C ARG A 62 -10.87 -4.38 4.49
N ASN A 63 -11.79 -3.64 3.89
CA ASN A 63 -12.12 -3.79 2.48
C ASN A 63 -10.98 -3.29 1.58
N PHE A 64 -10.38 -2.15 1.92
CA PHE A 64 -9.20 -1.63 1.26
C PHE A 64 -8.04 -2.64 1.34
N TRP A 65 -7.77 -3.22 2.50
CA TRP A 65 -6.75 -4.26 2.65
C TRP A 65 -7.02 -5.51 1.80
N LYS A 66 -8.29 -5.94 1.69
CA LYS A 66 -8.68 -7.01 0.75
C LYS A 66 -8.48 -6.63 -0.72
N LYS A 67 -8.57 -5.34 -1.09
CA LYS A 67 -8.25 -4.87 -2.45
C LYS A 67 -6.74 -4.96 -2.68
N VAL A 68 -5.93 -4.40 -1.78
CA VAL A 68 -4.45 -4.45 -1.83
C VAL A 68 -3.97 -5.88 -2.01
N LYS A 69 -4.42 -6.83 -1.16
CA LYS A 69 -4.05 -8.24 -1.30
C LYS A 69 -4.43 -8.83 -2.66
N ARG A 70 -5.56 -8.46 -3.25
CA ARG A 70 -6.00 -9.00 -4.55
C ARG A 70 -5.29 -8.36 -5.74
N ASP A 71 -4.73 -7.16 -5.60
CA ASP A 71 -4.08 -6.44 -6.70
C ASP A 71 -2.94 -7.27 -7.32
N MET A 72 -2.94 -7.42 -8.64
CA MET A 72 -2.00 -8.29 -9.34
C MET A 72 -0.53 -7.87 -9.20
N ARG A 73 -0.26 -6.59 -8.91
CA ARG A 73 1.09 -6.04 -8.66
C ARG A 73 1.60 -6.38 -7.25
N THR A 74 0.71 -6.80 -6.36
CA THR A 74 1.11 -7.25 -5.02
C THR A 74 1.57 -8.71 -5.07
N GLY A 75 2.78 -8.96 -4.57
CA GLY A 75 3.34 -10.28 -4.30
C GLY A 75 2.97 -10.77 -2.90
N ILE A 76 3.95 -10.86 -2.01
CA ILE A 76 3.74 -11.34 -0.63
C ILE A 76 3.17 -10.23 0.24
N THR A 77 2.19 -10.57 1.10
CA THR A 77 1.72 -9.66 2.14
C THR A 77 1.75 -10.27 3.52
N PHE A 78 2.06 -9.45 4.53
CA PHE A 78 1.93 -9.81 5.94
C PHE A 78 0.85 -8.94 6.59
N ASP A 79 -0.13 -9.58 7.21
CA ASP A 79 -1.16 -8.94 8.02
C ASP A 79 -0.77 -9.07 9.49
N LEU A 80 -0.45 -7.93 10.12
CA LEU A 80 -0.02 -7.83 11.52
C LEU A 80 -1.14 -7.29 12.43
N TYR A 81 -2.40 -7.31 11.99
CA TYR A 81 -3.58 -6.69 12.62
C TYR A 81 -3.55 -5.15 12.66
N TYR A 82 -2.49 -4.54 13.15
CA TYR A 82 -2.38 -3.07 13.25
C TYR A 82 -1.82 -2.45 11.96
N CYS A 83 -0.99 -3.16 11.20
CA CYS A 83 -0.53 -2.75 9.88
C CYS A 83 -0.38 -3.96 8.93
N GLY A 84 -0.34 -3.66 7.63
CA GLY A 84 -0.02 -4.61 6.58
C GLY A 84 1.32 -4.27 5.93
N ILE A 85 2.12 -5.29 5.62
CA ILE A 85 3.34 -5.16 4.82
C ILE A 85 3.07 -5.77 3.45
N VAL A 86 3.49 -5.10 2.39
CA VAL A 86 3.29 -5.49 1.00
C VAL A 86 4.63 -5.48 0.29
N PHE A 87 4.97 -6.61 -0.34
CA PHE A 87 6.09 -6.73 -1.26
C PHE A 87 5.55 -6.79 -2.69
N PHE A 88 6.25 -6.12 -3.61
CA PHE A 88 5.95 -6.15 -5.05
C PHE A 88 6.87 -7.14 -5.81
N ASP A 89 7.74 -7.85 -5.09
CA ASP A 89 8.53 -8.96 -5.61
C ASP A 89 7.64 -10.12 -6.07
N HIS A 90 7.74 -10.45 -7.37
CA HIS A 90 7.03 -11.54 -8.03
C HIS A 90 7.93 -12.76 -8.32
N THR A 91 9.19 -12.78 -7.87
CA THR A 91 10.05 -13.97 -7.95
C THR A 91 9.54 -15.13 -7.08
N ARG A 92 8.64 -14.82 -6.13
CA ARG A 92 7.94 -15.76 -5.27
C ARG A 92 6.46 -15.80 -5.59
N PHE A 93 5.83 -16.95 -5.35
CA PHE A 93 4.37 -17.06 -5.50
C PHE A 93 3.66 -16.10 -4.54
N LYS A 94 2.63 -15.43 -5.09
CA LYS A 94 1.76 -14.54 -4.34
C LYS A 94 1.14 -15.26 -3.15
N GLN A 95 1.36 -14.73 -1.95
CA GLN A 95 0.93 -15.35 -0.70
C GLN A 95 0.56 -14.28 0.34
N HIS A 96 -0.47 -14.56 1.14
CA HIS A 96 -0.94 -13.65 2.19
C HIS A 96 -0.84 -14.33 3.55
N TYR A 97 0.07 -13.85 4.41
CA TYR A 97 0.28 -14.36 5.76
C TYR A 97 -0.50 -13.53 6.78
N LEU A 98 -1.21 -14.20 7.68
CA LEU A 98 -1.69 -13.61 8.93
C LEU A 98 -0.70 -14.02 10.03
N VAL A 99 -0.03 -13.04 10.64
CA VAL A 99 1.00 -13.31 11.64
C VAL A 99 0.38 -13.32 13.03
N ASN A 100 0.41 -14.48 13.68
CA ASN A 100 0.06 -14.62 15.09
C ASN A 100 1.35 -14.48 15.92
N PHE A 101 1.34 -13.58 16.89
CA PHE A 101 2.42 -13.39 17.87
C PHE A 101 1.87 -13.55 19.29
#